data_AF-A0A931QCJ4-F1
#
_entry.id   AF-A0A931QCJ4-F1
#
_cell.length_a   1.000
_cell.length_b   1.000
_cell.length_c   1.000
_cell.angle_alpha   90.00
_cell.angle_beta   90.00
_cell.angle_gamma   90.00
#
_symmetry.space_group_name_H-M   'P 1'
#
loop_
_entity.id
_entity.type
_entity.pdbx_description
1 polymer ?
#
loop_
_entity_poly.entity_id
_entity_poly.type
_entity_poly.pdbx_seq_one_letter_code
_entity_poly.pdbx_strand_id
1 'polypeptide(L)'
;MGSQAHVVVVGGPRTLPEQARRRIEDYERRWSRFLPGSELSRLNAGTGRMHPVSDATWILLRHLVAAWEQTDGRFDPTVLDALRSAG
;
A
#
# COMPACT_ATOMS: atom_id res chain seq x y z
N MET A 1 -4.05 -5.40 -5.94
CA MET A 1 -2.97 -6.18 -5.34
C MET A 1 -2.86 -7.38 -6.24
N GLY A 2 -1.70 -7.63 -6.83
CA GLY A 2 -1.51 -8.55 -7.97
C GLY A 2 -1.63 -10.05 -7.62
N SER A 3 -2.52 -10.42 -6.70
CA SER A 3 -2.75 -11.78 -6.24
C SER A 3 -4.23 -11.98 -5.91
N GLN A 4 -4.65 -13.25 -5.79
CA GLN A 4 -5.94 -13.60 -5.22
C GLN A 4 -5.89 -13.53 -3.70
N ALA A 5 -7.00 -13.12 -3.09
CA ALA A 5 -7.20 -13.14 -1.65
C ALA A 5 -8.42 -14.02 -1.33
N HIS A 6 -8.27 -14.92 -0.34
CA HIS A 6 -9.36 -15.74 0.17
C HIS A 6 -9.67 -15.29 1.60
N VAL A 7 -10.92 -14.93 1.87
CA VAL A 7 -11.37 -14.41 3.17
C VAL A 7 -12.31 -15.43 3.81
N VAL A 8 -11.93 -15.91 4.99
CA VAL A 8 -12.77 -16.77 5.84
C VAL A 8 -13.09 -16.00 7.11
N VAL A 9 -14.37 -15.93 7.46
CA VAL A 9 -14.85 -15.28 8.69
C VAL A 9 -15.50 -16.33 9.57
N VAL A 10 -15.08 -16.39 10.84
CA VAL A 10 -15.64 -17.30 11.85
C VAL A 10 -16.40 -16.49 12.88
N GLY A 11 -17.73 -16.58 12.86
CA GLY A 11 -18.61 -15.81 13.72
C GLY A 11 -18.80 -14.34 13.30
N GLY A 12 -19.77 -13.65 13.90
CA GLY A 12 -20.08 -12.24 13.64
C GLY A 12 -21.11 -11.99 12.52
N PRO A 13 -21.35 -10.70 12.18
CA PRO A 13 -22.34 -10.32 11.19
C PRO A 13 -22.05 -10.88 9.79
N ARG A 14 -23.10 -11.29 9.06
CA ARG A 14 -22.99 -11.79 7.67
C ARG A 14 -22.43 -10.77 6.68
N THR A 15 -22.31 -9.51 7.08
CA THR A 15 -21.74 -8.41 6.29
C THR A 15 -20.21 -8.35 6.34
N LEU A 16 -19.56 -9.05 7.28
CA LEU A 16 -18.11 -8.97 7.46
C LEU A 16 -17.28 -9.39 6.23
N PRO A 17 -17.62 -10.46 5.48
CA PRO A 17 -16.86 -10.80 4.27
C PRO A 17 -16.86 -9.69 3.23
N GLU A 18 -18.00 -9.04 3.02
CA GLU A 18 -18.13 -7.91 2.09
C GLU A 18 -17.38 -6.68 2.59
N GLN A 19 -17.35 -6.43 3.90
CA GLN A 19 -16.54 -5.35 4.47
C GLN A 19 -15.04 -5.61 4.29
N ALA A 20 -14.58 -6.85 4.52
CA ALA A 20 -13.19 -7.23 4.30
C ALA A 20 -12.78 -7.07 2.82
N ARG A 21 -13.63 -7.51 1.89
CA ARG A 21 -13.43 -7.30 0.44
C ARG A 21 -13.30 -5.82 0.10
N ARG A 22 -14.25 -4.98 0.55
CA ARG A 22 -14.22 -3.53 0.32
C ARG A 22 -12.97 -2.87 0.88
N ARG A 23 -12.45 -3.36 2.01
CA ARG A 23 -11.23 -2.85 2.62
C ARG A 23 -9.99 -3.19 1.79
N ILE A 24 -9.90 -4.41 1.28
CA ILE A 24 -8.83 -4.83 0.35
C ILE A 24 -8.86 -3.97 -0.92
N GLU A 25 -10.05 -3.72 -1.48
CA GLU A 25 -10.21 -2.85 -2.66
C GLU A 25 -9.84 -1.39 -2.38
N ASP A 26 -10.15 -0.89 -1.17
CA ASP A 26 -9.74 0.45 -0.73
C ASP A 26 -8.23 0.58 -0.62
N TYR A 27 -7.55 -0.43 -0.09
CA TYR A 27 -6.09 -0.48 -0.08
C TYR A 27 -5.50 -0.55 -1.49
N GLU A 28 -6.09 -1.32 -2.42
CA GLU A 28 -5.62 -1.31 -3.80
C GLU A 28 -5.74 0.07 -4.44
N ARG A 29 -6.88 0.76 -4.25
CA ARG A 29 -7.06 2.11 -4.80
C ARG A 29 -6.02 3.10 -4.26
N ARG A 30 -5.54 2.93 -3.03
CA ARG A 30 -4.56 3.83 -2.40
C ARG A 30 -3.11 3.45 -2.72
N TRP A 31 -2.81 2.15 -2.75
CA TRP A 31 -1.44 1.63 -2.73
C TRP A 31 -1.02 0.91 -4.02
N SER A 32 -1.87 0.89 -5.04
CA SER A 32 -1.45 0.36 -6.34
C SER A 32 -0.39 1.25 -6.97
N ARG A 33 0.75 0.69 -7.40
CA ARG A 33 1.72 1.39 -8.25
C ARG A 33 1.30 1.51 -9.73
N PHE A 34 0.17 0.89 -10.08
CA PHE A 34 -0.33 0.82 -11.45
C PHE A 34 -1.53 1.74 -11.68
N LEU A 35 -2.35 1.97 -10.66
CA LEU A 35 -3.47 2.91 -10.76
C LEU A 35 -2.94 4.35 -10.67
N PRO A 36 -3.12 5.19 -11.71
CA PRO A 36 -2.60 6.57 -11.70
C PRO A 36 -3.20 7.43 -10.59
N GLY A 37 -4.45 7.15 -10.20
CA GLY A 37 -5.17 7.85 -9.14
C GLY A 37 -4.86 7.37 -7.73
N SER A 38 -3.89 6.47 -7.53
CA SER A 38 -3.52 6.01 -6.20
C SER A 38 -2.67 7.05 -5.45
N GLU A 39 -2.68 6.97 -4.11
CA GLU A 39 -1.83 7.82 -3.28
C GLU A 39 -0.35 7.54 -3.53
N LEU A 40 0.04 6.27 -3.65
CA LEU A 40 1.43 5.92 -3.97
C LEU A 40 1.87 6.39 -5.36
N SER A 41 1.03 6.27 -6.40
CA SER A 41 1.37 6.77 -7.74
C SER A 41 1.58 8.29 -7.73
N ARG A 42 0.75 9.05 -7.00
CA ARG A 42 0.93 10.49 -6.84
C ARG A 42 2.20 10.85 -6.08
N LEU A 43 2.49 10.16 -4.98
CA LEU A 43 3.74 10.35 -4.24
C LEU A 43 4.97 10.11 -5.12
N ASN A 44 4.97 9.01 -5.88
CA ASN A 44 6.07 8.67 -6.77
C ASN A 44 6.25 9.68 -7.93
N ALA A 45 5.16 10.26 -8.44
CA ALA A 45 5.22 11.30 -9.49
C ALA A 45 5.54 12.70 -8.94
N GLY A 46 5.57 12.83 -7.61
CA GLY A 46 5.48 14.08 -6.90
C GLY A 46 6.75 14.49 -6.14
N THR A 47 7.92 14.02 -6.57
CA THR A 47 9.21 14.26 -5.90
C THR A 47 9.42 15.73 -5.55
N GLY A 48 9.84 15.98 -4.31
CA GLY A 48 10.08 17.33 -3.78
C GLY A 48 8.83 18.14 -3.43
N ARG A 49 7.63 17.55 -3.51
CA ARG A 49 6.36 18.21 -3.15
C ARG A 49 5.69 17.50 -1.98
N MET A 50 5.01 18.28 -1.15
CA MET A 50 4.13 17.75 -0.11
C MET A 50 2.83 17.22 -0.74
N HIS A 51 2.43 16.01 -0.39
CA HIS A 51 1.17 15.42 -0.82
C HIS A 51 0.33 15.06 0.39
N PRO A 52 -0.94 15.48 0.46
CA PRO A 52 -1.85 14.95 1.45
C PRO A 52 -2.09 13.46 1.17
N VAL A 53 -2.08 12.67 2.24
CA VAL A 53 -2.37 11.24 2.19
C VAL A 53 -3.38 10.90 3.27
N SER A 54 -4.11 9.81 3.08
CA SER A 54 -4.97 9.28 4.12
C SER A 54 -4.20 8.78 5.35
N ASP A 55 -4.87 8.73 6.50
CA ASP A 55 -4.29 8.20 7.74
C ASP A 55 -3.73 6.77 7.57
N ALA A 56 -4.40 5.94 6.79
CA ALA A 56 -3.95 4.58 6.51
C ALA A 56 -2.59 4.56 5.79
N THR A 57 -2.38 5.47 4.83
CA THR A 57 -1.11 5.61 4.12
C THR A 57 -0.04 6.24 5.00
N TRP A 58 -0.41 7.20 5.86
CA TRP A 58 0.53 7.73 6.86
C TRP A 58 1.05 6.65 7.81
N ILE A 59 0.15 5.79 8.32
CA ILE A 59 0.52 4.63 9.15
C ILE A 59 1.43 3.68 8.37
N LEU A 60 1.09 3.37 7.11
CA LEU A 60 1.93 2.54 6.25
C LEU A 60 3.34 3.12 6.11
N LEU A 61 3.48 4.40 5.77
CA LEU A 61 4.79 5.06 5.60
C LEU A 61 5.64 4.98 6.87
N ARG A 62 5.04 5.16 8.06
CA ARG A 62 5.74 5.01 9.34
C ARG A 62 6.27 3.59 9.55
N HIS A 63 5.48 2.58 9.20
CA HIS A 63 5.94 1.18 9.27
C HIS A 63 7.04 0.89 8.25
N LEU A 64 6.97 1.45 7.05
CA LEU A 64 7.98 1.27 6.01
C LEU A 64 9.34 1.85 6.43
N VAL A 65 9.36 3.04 7.04
CA VAL A 65 10.59 3.64 7.60
C VAL A 65 11.14 2.78 8.75
N ALA A 66 10.29 2.38 9.69
CA ALA A 66 10.71 1.54 10.80
C ALA A 66 11.28 0.19 10.33
N ALA A 67 10.71 -0.41 9.29
CA ALA A 67 11.20 -1.66 8.72
C ALA A 67 12.57 -1.48 8.02
N TRP A 68 12.78 -0.35 7.33
CA TRP A 68 14.07 -0.03 6.74
C TRP A 68 15.16 0.10 7.83
N GLU A 69 14.88 0.83 8.90
CA GLU A 69 15.80 1.00 10.05
C GLU A 69 16.10 -0.35 10.73
N GLN A 70 15.07 -1.15 11.03
CA GLN A 70 15.21 -2.44 11.73
C GLN A 70 15.99 -3.49 10.93
N THR A 71 15.99 -3.37 9.60
CA THR A 71 16.65 -4.32 8.71
C THR A 71 18.02 -3.83 8.23
N ASP A 72 18.49 -2.68 8.73
CA ASP A 72 19.72 -2.02 8.28
C ASP A 72 19.73 -1.84 6.75
N GLY A 73 18.60 -1.35 6.23
CA GLY A 73 18.38 -1.11 4.81
C GLY A 73 18.14 -2.34 3.93
N ARG A 74 18.14 -3.57 4.48
CA ARG A 74 17.86 -4.78 3.66
C ARG A 74 16.43 -4.80 3.11
N PHE A 75 15.48 -4.25 3.84
CA PHE A 75 14.17 -3.90 3.32
C PHE A 75 14.18 -2.43 2.90
N ASP A 76 14.05 -2.15 1.60
CA ASP A 76 13.97 -0.79 1.08
C ASP A 76 12.67 -0.56 0.29
N PRO A 77 11.74 0.26 0.82
CA PRO A 77 10.47 0.54 0.17
C PRO A 77 10.57 1.57 -0.98
N THR A 78 11.75 2.13 -1.24
CA THR A 78 11.97 3.21 -2.22
C THR A 78 12.59 2.72 -3.55
N VAL A 79 12.71 1.41 -3.73
CA VAL A 79 13.35 0.77 -4.90
C VAL A 79 12.52 0.81 -6.20
N LEU A 80 11.51 1.69 -6.31
CA LEU A 80 10.61 1.72 -7.48
C LEU A 80 11.37 1.89 -8.80
N ASP A 81 12.37 2.77 -8.84
CA ASP A 81 13.14 3.02 -10.07
C ASP A 81 14.04 1.84 -10.42
N ALA A 82 14.62 1.17 -9.43
CA ALA A 82 15.39 -0.06 -9.65
C ALA A 82 14.49 -1.22 -10.12
N LEU A 83 13.26 -1.32 -9.59
CA LEU A 83 12.29 -2.29 -10.07
C LEU A 83 11.92 -2.02 -11.53
N ARG A 84 11.66 -0.75 -11.90
CA ARG A 84 11.34 -0.38 -13.29
C ARG A 84 12.47 -0.66 -14.27
N SER A 85 13.72 -0.50 -13.85
CA SER A 85 14.88 -0.80 -14.72
C SER A 85 15.11 -2.29 -14.90
N ALA A 86 14.65 -3.13 -13.96
CA ALA A 86 14.77 -4.58 -14.02
C ALA A 86 13.69 -5.27 -14.90
N GLY A 87 12.57 -4.59 -15.19
CA GLY A 87 11.44 -5.10 -16.00
C GLY A 87 10.18 -5.39 -15.19
#